data_AF-A0A428YC97-F1
#
_entry.id   AF-A0A428YC97-F1
#
_cell.length_a   1.000
_cell.length_b   1.000
_cell.length_c   1.000
_cell.angle_alpha   90.00
_cell.angle_beta   90.00
_cell.angle_gamma   90.00
#
_symmetry.space_group_name_H-M   'P 1'
#
loop_
_entity.id
_entity.type
_entity.pdbx_description
1 polymer ?
#
loop_
_entity_poly.entity_id
_entity_poly.type
_entity_poly.pdbx_seq_one_letter_code
_entity_poly.pdbx_strand_id
1 'polypeptide(L)'
;MTYQPGQRITLVCTNDPHTRLRPGDTGTVVGHDPHQQTVYIAWDSGSTLAMCLDAGDRIAPAAVDPAADSRDDPAPPAATMLRQWYDAGAQHGRDTGDRWAHTTFARCAAADAVALAHRLLTGLDNTDDDIADLLPDMAGSGRSIFPAQADVPAEHHQAAVDAYADGYDDTVLERVAVHCRTVLAFPDQPWQMLPHLHPDQMRVGAVGVFAGSWAGRTGPLGLARVPVGFAGTLLEVGPDGRAVFACDRQVAEAIVADQQRQRDHWLRALISLGEDPDLCAAAIEQSYATVRFDGATLVIDETSLPDVPETVTRIDPDLDGRYVVMGGVWDWRPVDPQLCDRIAGDVPAPSGRHDSCR
;
A
#
# COMPACT_ATOMS: atom_id res chain seq x y z
N MET A 1 -7.04 20.52 -19.00
CA MET A 1 -7.28 19.32 -19.81
C MET A 1 -7.61 18.19 -18.87
N THR A 2 -8.58 17.33 -19.20
CA THR A 2 -8.95 16.20 -18.34
C THR A 2 -8.46 14.92 -18.97
N TYR A 3 -7.60 14.18 -18.29
CA TYR A 3 -7.16 12.86 -18.70
C TYR A 3 -8.15 11.81 -18.24
N GLN A 4 -8.48 10.84 -19.10
CA GLN A 4 -9.41 9.77 -18.77
C GLN A 4 -8.67 8.46 -18.45
N PRO A 5 -9.13 7.66 -17.47
CA PRO A 5 -8.64 6.31 -17.27
C PRO A 5 -8.70 5.49 -18.57
N GLY A 6 -7.62 4.77 -18.88
CA GLY A 6 -7.44 4.03 -20.13
C GLY A 6 -6.84 4.85 -21.28
N GLN A 7 -6.72 6.17 -21.14
CA GLN A 7 -6.11 7.02 -22.17
C GLN A 7 -4.61 6.75 -22.29
N ARG A 8 -4.14 6.59 -23.53
CA ARG A 8 -2.70 6.47 -23.84
C ARG A 8 -2.04 7.84 -23.89
N ILE A 9 -0.91 7.95 -23.23
CA ILE A 9 -0.13 9.17 -23.16
C ILE A 9 1.34 8.89 -23.49
N THR A 10 2.06 9.96 -23.79
CA THR A 10 3.50 10.00 -23.98
C THR A 10 4.09 11.07 -23.04
N LEU A 11 5.19 10.74 -22.37
CA LEU A 11 5.95 11.70 -21.58
C LEU A 11 6.59 12.74 -22.51
N VAL A 12 6.26 14.01 -22.31
CA VAL A 12 6.89 15.12 -23.03
C VAL A 12 8.09 15.63 -22.26
N CYS A 13 7.93 15.87 -20.96
CA CYS A 13 9.04 16.16 -20.06
C CYS A 13 8.63 15.92 -18.60
N THR A 14 9.63 15.60 -17.78
CA THR A 14 9.54 15.62 -16.33
C THR A 14 10.80 16.29 -15.78
N ASN A 15 10.67 16.99 -14.66
CA ASN A 15 11.78 17.60 -13.93
C ASN A 15 12.20 16.77 -12.71
N ASP A 16 11.59 15.60 -12.48
CA ASP A 16 11.96 14.69 -11.41
C ASP A 16 13.36 14.09 -11.67
N PRO A 17 14.38 14.42 -10.87
CA PRO A 17 15.74 13.91 -11.07
C PRO A 17 15.90 12.45 -10.64
N HIS A 18 14.92 11.88 -9.96
CA HIS A 18 14.95 10.51 -9.42
C HIS A 18 14.25 9.50 -10.35
N THR A 19 13.68 9.95 -11.47
CA THR A 19 13.00 9.07 -12.42
C THR A 19 13.92 8.49 -13.49
N ARG A 20 13.67 7.23 -13.84
CA ARG A 20 14.27 6.58 -15.02
C ARG A 20 13.51 6.88 -16.31
N LEU A 21 12.32 7.48 -16.22
CA LEU A 21 11.53 7.85 -17.40
C LEU A 21 12.27 8.87 -18.26
N ARG A 22 12.04 8.80 -19.56
CA ARG A 22 12.62 9.69 -20.58
C ARG A 22 11.51 10.28 -21.44
N PRO A 23 11.67 11.52 -21.93
CA PRO A 23 10.78 12.06 -22.96
C PRO A 23 10.61 11.06 -24.11
N GLY A 24 9.36 10.73 -24.45
CA GLY A 24 8.99 9.70 -25.41
C GLY A 24 8.45 8.41 -24.81
N ASP A 25 8.68 8.15 -23.52
CA ASP A 25 8.11 6.97 -22.85
C ASP A 25 6.59 7.04 -22.83
N THR A 26 5.95 5.88 -22.97
CA THR A 26 4.50 5.78 -23.09
C THR A 26 3.87 5.06 -21.90
N GLY A 27 2.63 5.43 -21.61
CA GLY A 27 1.90 4.90 -20.46
C GLY A 27 0.39 5.03 -20.62
N THR A 28 -0.33 4.33 -19.76
CA THR A 28 -1.79 4.35 -19.71
C THR A 28 -2.24 5.07 -18.45
N VAL A 29 -3.11 6.06 -18.59
CA VAL A 29 -3.70 6.77 -17.45
C VAL A 29 -4.55 5.77 -16.65
N VAL A 30 -4.27 5.65 -15.35
CA VAL A 30 -5.09 4.83 -14.43
C VAL A 30 -6.04 5.70 -13.61
N GLY A 31 -5.70 6.97 -13.40
CA GLY A 31 -6.53 7.93 -12.69
C GLY A 31 -6.03 9.35 -12.89
N HIS A 32 -6.89 10.33 -12.67
CA HIS A 32 -6.54 11.73 -12.71
C HIS A 32 -7.25 12.43 -11.57
N ASP A 33 -6.47 13.05 -10.68
CA ASP A 33 -6.97 13.96 -9.66
C ASP A 33 -6.91 15.39 -10.20
N PRO A 34 -8.06 15.98 -10.59
CA PRO A 34 -8.10 17.33 -11.12
C PRO A 34 -7.88 18.40 -10.05
N HIS A 35 -8.01 18.10 -8.76
CA HIS A 35 -7.75 19.06 -7.68
C HIS A 35 -6.25 19.15 -7.41
N GLN A 36 -5.55 18.02 -7.39
CA GLN A 36 -4.09 17.95 -7.20
C GLN A 36 -3.30 18.08 -8.51
N GLN A 37 -3.99 18.28 -9.65
CA GLN A 37 -3.39 18.31 -10.99
C GLN A 37 -2.44 17.12 -11.25
N THR A 38 -2.78 15.96 -10.68
CA THR A 38 -1.92 14.77 -10.66
C THR A 38 -2.54 13.67 -11.50
N VAL A 39 -1.78 13.15 -12.46
CA VAL A 39 -2.20 12.04 -13.32
C VAL A 39 -1.45 10.79 -12.92
N TYR A 40 -2.18 9.78 -12.48
CA TYR A 40 -1.64 8.46 -12.18
C TYR A 40 -1.55 7.67 -13.48
N ILE A 41 -0.37 7.13 -13.76
CA ILE A 41 -0.05 6.48 -15.03
C ILE A 41 0.65 5.16 -14.76
N ALA A 42 0.15 4.09 -15.38
CA ALA A 42 0.89 2.85 -15.52
C ALA A 42 1.80 2.99 -16.76
N TRP A 43 3.08 3.25 -16.56
CA TRP A 43 4.04 3.37 -17.65
C TRP A 43 4.40 2.00 -18.20
N ASP A 44 4.65 1.89 -19.51
CA ASP A 44 4.96 0.60 -20.14
C ASP A 44 6.31 0.03 -19.67
N SER A 45 7.18 0.89 -19.14
CA SER A 45 8.43 0.53 -18.49
C SER A 45 8.22 -0.11 -17.11
N GLY A 46 6.99 -0.20 -16.61
CA GLY A 46 6.67 -0.64 -15.25
C GLY A 46 6.77 0.46 -14.19
N SER A 47 7.25 1.66 -14.55
CA SER A 47 7.24 2.81 -13.66
C SER A 47 5.82 3.18 -13.24
N THR A 48 5.67 3.62 -11.99
CA THR A 48 4.39 4.07 -11.41
C THR A 48 4.38 5.56 -11.10
N LEU A 49 5.37 6.31 -11.60
CA LEU A 49 5.50 7.74 -11.33
C LEU A 49 4.25 8.50 -11.82
N ALA A 50 3.57 9.17 -10.89
CA ALA A 50 2.48 10.07 -11.21
C ALA A 50 3.04 11.40 -11.77
N MET A 51 2.30 12.02 -12.69
CA MET A 51 2.69 13.29 -13.31
C MET A 51 1.97 14.44 -12.64
N CYS A 52 2.74 15.38 -12.09
CA CYS A 52 2.24 16.59 -11.44
C CYS A 52 2.23 17.74 -12.46
N LEU A 53 1.07 18.01 -13.06
CA LEU A 53 0.94 18.94 -14.19
C LEU A 53 1.21 20.39 -13.79
N ASP A 54 0.94 20.72 -12.53
CA ASP A 54 1.22 22.01 -11.89
C ASP A 54 2.70 22.17 -11.48
N ALA A 55 3.39 21.08 -11.20
CA ALA A 55 4.81 21.05 -10.82
C ALA A 55 5.78 21.02 -12.03
N GLY A 56 5.24 21.11 -13.26
CA GLY A 56 6.05 21.25 -14.48
C GLY A 56 6.15 20.00 -15.35
N ASP A 57 5.57 18.87 -14.92
CA ASP A 57 5.48 17.69 -15.78
C ASP A 57 4.57 17.97 -16.98
N ARG A 58 4.93 17.38 -18.12
CA ARG A 58 4.16 17.51 -19.35
C ARG A 58 4.00 16.13 -19.96
N ILE A 59 2.75 15.79 -20.24
CA ILE A 59 2.36 14.61 -20.99
C ILE A 59 1.46 15.03 -22.15
N ALA A 60 1.46 14.26 -23.22
CA ALA A 60 0.60 14.46 -24.37
C ALA A 60 -0.17 13.18 -24.67
N PRO A 61 -1.39 13.26 -25.23
CA PRO A 61 -2.04 12.09 -25.80
C PRO A 61 -1.11 11.42 -26.81
N ALA A 62 -0.92 10.10 -26.69
CA ALA A 62 -0.17 9.37 -27.70
C ALA A 62 -0.94 9.44 -29.02
N ALA A 63 -0.25 9.64 -30.14
CA ALA A 63 -0.88 9.59 -31.45
C ALA A 63 -1.52 8.21 -31.62
N VAL A 64 -2.85 8.17 -31.72
CA VAL A 64 -3.61 6.95 -31.93
C VAL A 64 -3.27 6.46 -33.34
N ASP A 65 -2.55 5.35 -33.44
CA ASP A 65 -2.54 4.55 -34.66
C ASP A 65 -3.97 3.96 -34.77
N PRO A 66 -4.77 4.28 -35.80
CA PRO A 66 -6.19 3.91 -35.87
C PRO A 66 -6.46 2.40 -36.02
N ALA A 67 -5.47 1.55 -35.74
CA ALA A 67 -5.58 0.10 -35.74
C ALA A 67 -5.82 -0.52 -34.35
N ALA A 68 -5.78 0.25 -33.26
CA ALA A 68 -5.82 -0.27 -31.89
C ALA A 68 -7.17 -0.12 -31.17
N ASP A 69 -8.28 -0.22 -31.91
CA ASP A 69 -9.62 -0.36 -31.32
C ASP A 69 -10.06 -1.83 -31.36
N SER A 70 -9.35 -2.65 -30.58
CA SER A 70 -9.66 -4.05 -30.31
C SER A 70 -9.30 -4.36 -28.85
N ARG A 71 -10.27 -4.16 -27.96
CA ARG A 71 -10.33 -4.87 -26.67
C ARG A 71 -10.46 -6.36 -26.97
N ASP A 72 -9.32 -7.01 -27.20
CA ASP A 72 -9.03 -8.45 -27.11
C ASP A 72 -7.72 -8.85 -27.83
N ASP A 73 -6.89 -7.89 -28.29
CA ASP A 73 -5.60 -8.28 -28.88
C ASP A 73 -4.58 -8.68 -27.80
N PRO A 74 -4.02 -9.91 -27.86
CA PRO A 74 -2.95 -10.31 -26.96
C PRO A 74 -1.76 -9.39 -27.15
N ALA A 75 -1.15 -8.95 -26.05
CA ALA A 75 0.09 -8.19 -26.09
C ALA A 75 1.09 -8.87 -27.06
N PRO A 76 1.91 -8.10 -27.80
CA PRO A 76 2.84 -8.68 -28.76
C PRO A 76 3.69 -9.74 -28.05
N PRO A 77 3.99 -10.89 -28.70
CA PRO A 77 4.56 -12.07 -28.02
C PRO A 77 5.77 -11.77 -27.13
N ALA A 78 6.58 -10.78 -27.50
CA ALA A 78 7.73 -10.33 -26.72
C ALA A 78 7.35 -9.65 -25.39
N ALA A 79 6.33 -8.78 -25.37
CA ALA A 79 5.91 -8.09 -24.14
C ALA A 79 5.30 -9.06 -23.13
N THR A 80 4.47 -10.00 -23.60
CA THR A 80 3.93 -11.08 -22.75
C THR A 80 5.04 -11.95 -22.16
N MET A 81 6.03 -12.31 -22.98
CA MET A 81 7.17 -13.10 -22.52
C MET A 81 8.02 -12.36 -21.48
N LEU A 82 8.34 -11.07 -21.70
CA LEU A 82 9.09 -10.28 -20.73
C LEU A 82 8.33 -10.12 -19.41
N ARG A 83 7.00 -9.96 -19.48
CA ARG A 83 6.15 -9.91 -18.29
C ARG A 83 6.18 -11.23 -17.52
N GLN A 84 6.12 -12.37 -18.21
CA GLN A 84 6.24 -13.68 -17.58
C GLN A 84 7.58 -13.85 -16.85
N TRP A 85 8.68 -13.37 -17.44
CA TRP A 85 9.99 -13.41 -16.79
C TRP A 85 10.09 -12.48 -15.58
N TYR A 86 9.51 -11.28 -15.67
CA TYR A 86 9.37 -10.39 -14.51
C TYR A 86 8.57 -11.06 -13.38
N ASP A 87 7.39 -11.61 -13.69
CA ASP A 87 6.52 -12.26 -12.70
C ASP A 87 7.19 -13.50 -12.07
N ALA A 88 7.98 -14.25 -12.86
CA ALA A 88 8.79 -15.37 -12.39
C ALA A 88 9.93 -14.91 -11.46
N GLY A 89 10.64 -13.85 -11.83
CA GLY A 89 11.65 -13.21 -10.98
C GLY A 89 11.06 -12.74 -9.67
N ALA A 90 9.91 -12.05 -9.73
CA ALA A 90 9.18 -11.58 -8.57
C ALA A 90 8.74 -12.72 -7.65
N GLN A 91 8.26 -13.85 -8.19
CA GLN A 91 7.92 -15.00 -7.38
C GLN A 91 9.15 -15.58 -6.67
N HIS A 92 10.26 -15.71 -7.36
CA HIS A 92 11.50 -16.18 -6.73
C HIS A 92 12.01 -15.19 -5.68
N GLY A 93 11.90 -13.88 -5.91
CA GLY A 93 12.21 -12.84 -4.93
C GLY A 93 11.39 -13.00 -3.65
N ARG A 94 10.08 -13.26 -3.77
CA ARG A 94 9.21 -13.57 -2.62
C ARG A 94 9.69 -14.80 -1.86
N ASP A 95 9.92 -15.90 -2.56
CA ASP A 95 10.34 -17.17 -1.93
C ASP A 95 11.70 -17.03 -1.24
N THR A 96 12.61 -16.24 -1.80
CA THR A 96 13.91 -15.94 -1.17
C THR A 96 13.75 -15.05 0.05
N GLY A 97 12.95 -13.98 -0.02
CA GLY A 97 12.65 -13.13 1.12
C GLY A 97 12.00 -13.90 2.27
N ASP A 98 11.06 -14.80 1.96
CA ASP A 98 10.40 -15.68 2.93
C ASP A 98 11.39 -16.64 3.60
N ARG A 99 12.24 -17.30 2.82
CA ARG A 99 13.27 -18.19 3.35
C ARG A 99 14.27 -17.45 4.21
N TRP A 100 14.78 -16.30 3.75
CA TRP A 100 15.69 -15.47 4.52
C TRP A 100 15.06 -15.07 5.85
N ALA A 101 13.84 -14.52 5.85
CA ALA A 101 13.18 -14.08 7.08
C ALA A 101 13.01 -15.25 8.05
N HIS A 102 12.55 -16.41 7.56
CA HIS A 102 12.44 -17.61 8.36
C HIS A 102 13.80 -17.99 8.99
N THR A 103 14.88 -18.02 8.21
CA THR A 103 16.20 -18.40 8.74
C THR A 103 16.80 -17.35 9.67
N THR A 104 16.59 -16.07 9.39
CA THR A 104 17.22 -14.96 10.08
C THR A 104 16.61 -14.81 11.44
N PHE A 105 15.29 -14.65 11.52
CA PHE A 105 14.68 -14.33 12.80
C PHE A 105 13.88 -15.42 13.53
N ALA A 106 13.67 -16.61 12.94
CA ALA A 106 13.35 -17.81 13.76
C ALA A 106 14.50 -18.22 14.71
N ARG A 107 15.71 -17.72 14.46
CA ARG A 107 16.90 -17.96 15.30
C ARG A 107 17.14 -16.89 16.35
N CYS A 108 16.38 -15.78 16.31
CA CYS A 108 16.52 -14.65 17.22
C CYS A 108 15.56 -14.80 18.42
N ALA A 109 15.98 -14.29 19.57
CA ALA A 109 15.02 -13.97 20.62
C ALA A 109 14.12 -12.81 20.15
N ALA A 110 12.89 -12.72 20.68
CA ALA A 110 11.91 -11.71 20.24
C ALA A 110 12.45 -10.28 20.27
N ALA A 111 13.17 -9.89 21.35
CA ALA A 111 13.77 -8.57 21.47
C ALA A 111 14.85 -8.29 20.40
N ASP A 112 15.67 -9.30 20.08
CA ASP A 112 16.70 -9.18 19.04
C ASP A 112 16.07 -9.10 17.65
N ALA A 113 14.99 -9.83 17.41
CA ALA A 113 14.24 -9.78 16.16
C ALA A 113 13.64 -8.38 15.93
N VAL A 114 13.05 -7.78 16.97
CA VAL A 114 12.52 -6.41 16.93
C VAL A 114 13.63 -5.38 16.64
N ALA A 115 14.77 -5.49 17.32
CA ALA A 115 15.91 -4.59 17.10
C ALA A 115 16.46 -4.72 15.66
N LEU A 116 16.58 -5.95 15.15
CA LEU A 116 17.02 -6.22 13.79
C LEU A 116 16.03 -5.67 12.76
N ALA A 117 14.72 -5.88 12.96
CA ALA A 117 13.66 -5.38 12.09
C ALA A 117 13.69 -3.84 12.00
N HIS A 118 13.86 -3.13 13.13
CA HIS A 118 14.01 -1.68 13.14
C HIS A 118 15.23 -1.22 12.35
N ARG A 119 16.38 -1.88 12.54
CA ARG A 119 17.62 -1.53 11.84
C ARG A 119 17.48 -1.72 10.32
N LEU A 120 16.91 -2.85 9.89
CA LEU A 120 16.68 -3.16 8.48
C LEU A 120 15.72 -2.17 7.82
N LEU A 121 14.58 -1.86 8.45
CA LEU A 121 13.64 -0.88 7.89
C LEU A 121 14.27 0.50 7.78
N THR A 122 15.03 0.92 8.79
CA THR A 122 15.75 2.20 8.77
C THR A 122 16.79 2.25 7.65
N GLY A 123 17.54 1.17 7.44
CA GLY A 123 18.52 1.09 6.35
C GLY A 123 17.86 1.08 4.97
N LEU A 124 16.75 0.35 4.80
CA LEU A 124 16.01 0.29 3.54
C LEU A 124 15.42 1.66 3.17
N ASP A 125 14.85 2.39 4.13
CA ASP A 125 14.28 3.72 3.88
C ASP A 125 15.36 4.77 3.55
N ASN A 126 16.57 4.61 4.10
CA ASN A 126 17.69 5.53 3.86
C ASN A 126 18.58 5.13 2.67
N THR A 127 18.32 3.99 2.01
CA THR A 127 19.21 3.41 0.98
C THR A 127 20.64 3.21 1.50
N ASP A 128 20.75 2.78 2.75
CA ASP A 128 22.03 2.64 3.46
C ASP A 128 22.76 1.35 3.07
N ASP A 129 24.03 1.47 2.64
CA ASP A 129 24.88 0.31 2.31
C ASP A 129 25.23 -0.51 3.56
N ASP A 130 25.11 0.06 4.77
CA ASP A 130 25.46 -0.59 6.05
C ASP A 130 24.54 -1.75 6.45
N ILE A 131 23.43 -1.97 5.72
CA ILE A 131 22.56 -3.15 5.91
C ILE A 131 22.84 -4.27 4.91
N ALA A 132 23.79 -4.11 3.98
CA ALA A 132 24.09 -5.11 2.95
C ALA A 132 24.40 -6.50 3.53
N ASP A 133 25.15 -6.56 4.64
CA ASP A 133 25.51 -7.81 5.33
C ASP A 133 24.32 -8.46 6.09
N LEU A 134 23.22 -7.72 6.27
CA LEU A 134 22.02 -8.18 6.99
C LEU A 134 20.92 -8.65 6.05
N LEU A 135 20.98 -8.24 4.79
CA LEU A 135 20.03 -8.66 3.76
C LEU A 135 20.25 -10.15 3.39
N PRO A 136 19.30 -10.78 2.68
CA PRO A 136 19.53 -12.09 2.10
C PRO A 136 20.89 -12.13 1.41
N ASP A 137 21.57 -13.27 1.47
CA ASP A 137 22.79 -13.44 0.68
C ASP A 137 22.43 -13.34 -0.81
N MET A 138 22.48 -12.11 -1.32
CA MET A 138 22.25 -11.73 -2.70
C MET A 138 23.51 -12.02 -3.51
N ALA A 139 24.33 -13.02 -3.12
CA ALA A 139 25.49 -13.53 -3.86
C ALA A 139 25.19 -13.83 -5.33
N GLY A 140 23.92 -13.86 -5.70
CA GLY A 140 23.52 -13.45 -7.02
C GLY A 140 22.54 -12.29 -7.07
N SER A 141 22.87 -11.19 -7.78
CA SER A 141 21.82 -10.32 -8.34
C SER A 141 20.85 -11.17 -9.15
N GLY A 142 19.60 -10.77 -9.30
CA GLY A 142 18.60 -11.55 -10.04
C GLY A 142 19.09 -12.02 -11.43
N ARG A 143 20.04 -11.30 -12.04
CA ARG A 143 20.71 -11.70 -13.29
C ARG A 143 21.51 -13.01 -13.21
N SER A 144 22.18 -13.28 -12.10
CA SER A 144 23.06 -14.44 -11.94
C SER A 144 22.34 -15.73 -11.51
N ILE A 145 21.09 -15.58 -11.03
CA ILE A 145 20.19 -16.68 -10.69
C ILE A 145 19.10 -16.88 -11.75
N PHE A 146 19.23 -16.22 -12.91
CA PHE A 146 18.37 -16.45 -14.05
C PHE A 146 18.45 -17.93 -14.49
N PRO A 147 17.34 -18.60 -14.80
CA PRO A 147 17.36 -20.03 -15.10
C PRO A 147 18.23 -20.37 -16.31
N ALA A 148 19.30 -21.14 -16.11
CA ALA A 148 20.22 -21.53 -17.19
C ALA A 148 19.59 -22.38 -18.30
N GLN A 149 18.39 -22.92 -18.09
CA GLN A 149 17.61 -23.72 -19.04
C GLN A 149 16.41 -22.94 -19.62
N ALA A 150 16.40 -21.62 -19.49
CA ALA A 150 15.32 -20.79 -20.00
C ALA A 150 15.21 -20.88 -21.52
N ASP A 151 14.04 -21.26 -22.01
CA ASP A 151 13.73 -21.33 -23.45
C ASP A 151 13.36 -19.92 -23.95
N VAL A 152 14.38 -19.08 -24.16
CA VAL A 152 14.22 -17.69 -24.62
C VAL A 152 14.96 -17.49 -25.94
N PRO A 153 14.32 -16.92 -26.98
CA PRO A 153 14.99 -16.55 -28.22
C PRO A 153 16.21 -15.66 -27.96
N ALA A 154 17.31 -15.90 -28.67
CA ALA A 154 18.59 -15.22 -28.44
C ALA A 154 18.47 -13.68 -28.49
N GLU A 155 17.60 -13.15 -29.34
CA GLU A 155 17.33 -11.71 -29.50
C GLU A 155 16.63 -11.07 -28.29
N HIS A 156 15.98 -11.87 -27.44
CA HIS A 156 15.28 -11.42 -26.25
C HIS A 156 15.94 -11.88 -24.94
N HIS A 157 16.99 -12.69 -25.02
CA HIS A 157 17.64 -13.27 -23.84
C HIS A 157 18.09 -12.21 -22.82
N GLN A 158 18.75 -11.14 -23.26
CA GLN A 158 19.19 -10.08 -22.35
C GLN A 158 18.00 -9.34 -21.71
N ALA A 159 16.95 -9.04 -22.47
CA ALA A 159 15.77 -8.38 -21.94
C ALA A 159 15.00 -9.27 -20.95
N ALA A 160 14.97 -10.59 -21.17
CA ALA A 160 14.37 -11.54 -20.23
C ALA A 160 15.19 -11.66 -18.94
N VAL A 161 16.53 -11.68 -19.04
CA VAL A 161 17.44 -11.65 -17.88
C VAL A 161 17.23 -10.38 -17.06
N ASP A 162 17.11 -9.23 -17.72
CA ASP A 162 16.88 -7.94 -17.07
C ASP A 162 15.50 -7.88 -16.41
N ALA A 163 14.43 -8.27 -17.12
CA ALA A 163 13.08 -8.32 -16.58
C ALA A 163 12.97 -9.24 -15.36
N TYR A 164 13.58 -10.43 -15.42
CA TYR A 164 13.62 -11.34 -14.29
C TYR A 164 14.43 -10.76 -13.12
N ALA A 165 15.57 -10.13 -13.40
CA ALA A 165 16.41 -9.55 -12.37
C ALA A 165 15.69 -8.40 -11.63
N ASP A 166 15.07 -7.50 -12.38
CA ASP A 166 14.27 -6.40 -11.84
C ASP A 166 13.14 -6.95 -10.96
N GLY A 167 12.37 -7.92 -11.46
CA GLY A 167 11.30 -8.54 -10.68
C GLY A 167 11.82 -9.19 -9.39
N TYR A 168 12.96 -9.88 -9.44
CA TYR A 168 13.57 -10.51 -8.29
C TYR A 168 14.07 -9.49 -7.26
N ASP A 169 14.87 -8.52 -7.68
CA ASP A 169 15.52 -7.53 -6.81
C ASP A 169 14.48 -6.61 -6.15
N ASP A 170 13.46 -6.15 -6.91
CA ASP A 170 12.35 -5.35 -6.36
C ASP A 170 11.61 -6.11 -5.26
N THR A 171 11.26 -7.38 -5.55
CA THR A 171 10.36 -8.13 -4.70
C THR A 171 11.04 -8.70 -3.46
N VAL A 172 12.33 -9.05 -3.53
CA VAL A 172 13.04 -9.61 -2.36
C VAL A 172 13.19 -8.57 -1.26
N LEU A 173 13.54 -7.33 -1.60
CA LEU A 173 13.68 -6.24 -0.63
C LEU A 173 12.32 -5.84 -0.06
N GLU A 174 11.28 -5.78 -0.90
CA GLU A 174 9.91 -5.59 -0.46
C GLU A 174 9.51 -6.66 0.57
N ARG A 175 9.82 -7.93 0.28
CA ARG A 175 9.45 -9.04 1.13
C ARG A 175 10.19 -9.03 2.46
N VAL A 176 11.47 -8.66 2.46
CA VAL A 176 12.26 -8.42 3.69
C VAL A 176 11.59 -7.34 4.55
N ALA A 177 11.19 -6.21 3.95
CA ALA A 177 10.55 -5.12 4.67
C ALA A 177 9.20 -5.55 5.27
N VAL A 178 8.41 -6.33 4.53
CA VAL A 178 7.15 -6.91 5.00
C VAL A 178 7.36 -7.79 6.24
N HIS A 179 8.37 -8.66 6.24
CA HIS A 179 8.69 -9.47 7.41
C HIS A 179 9.15 -8.64 8.60
N CYS A 180 9.99 -7.63 8.38
CA CYS A 180 10.40 -6.71 9.45
C CYS A 180 9.18 -6.02 10.09
N ARG A 181 8.23 -5.52 9.29
CA ARG A 181 7.00 -4.92 9.83
C ARG A 181 6.14 -5.92 10.60
N THR A 182 6.04 -7.16 10.09
CA THR A 182 5.31 -8.24 10.77
C THR A 182 5.91 -8.52 12.15
N VAL A 183 7.24 -8.56 12.26
CA VAL A 183 7.95 -8.70 13.54
C VAL A 183 7.63 -7.57 14.50
N LEU A 184 7.57 -6.33 14.01
CA LEU A 184 7.26 -5.16 14.84
C LEU A 184 5.79 -5.11 15.27
N ALA A 185 4.88 -5.56 14.41
CA ALA A 185 3.45 -5.65 14.72
C ALA A 185 3.13 -6.78 15.70
N PHE A 186 3.87 -7.89 15.62
CA PHE A 186 3.66 -9.09 16.42
C PHE A 186 4.96 -9.53 17.13
N PRO A 187 5.47 -8.73 18.09
CA PRO A 187 6.76 -8.99 18.72
C PRO A 187 6.82 -10.34 19.45
N ASP A 188 5.68 -10.83 19.94
CA ASP A 188 5.57 -12.12 20.62
C ASP A 188 5.36 -13.31 19.68
N GLN A 189 4.98 -13.07 18.41
CA GLN A 189 4.76 -14.11 17.38
C GLN A 189 5.26 -13.71 15.97
N PRO A 190 6.54 -13.33 15.82
CA PRO A 190 7.05 -12.66 14.62
C PRO A 190 7.04 -13.49 13.31
N TRP A 191 6.82 -14.81 13.38
CA TRP A 191 6.98 -15.74 12.24
C TRP A 191 5.68 -16.34 11.72
N GLN A 192 4.55 -16.07 12.37
CA GLN A 192 3.28 -16.49 11.81
C GLN A 192 2.86 -15.42 10.83
N MET A 193 3.17 -15.63 9.55
CA MET A 193 2.32 -15.08 8.49
C MET A 193 0.88 -15.36 8.93
N LEU A 194 0.04 -14.35 8.98
CA LEU A 194 -1.35 -14.48 9.42
C LEU A 194 -2.24 -14.47 8.17
N PRO A 195 -2.17 -15.49 7.28
CA PRO A 195 -2.89 -15.47 5.99
C PRO A 195 -4.40 -15.35 6.20
N HIS A 196 -4.91 -15.82 7.35
CA HIS A 196 -6.31 -15.68 7.74
C HIS A 196 -6.77 -14.23 7.94
N LEU A 197 -5.83 -13.28 8.11
CA LEU A 197 -6.11 -11.85 8.18
C LEU A 197 -5.99 -11.16 6.81
N HIS A 198 -5.48 -11.84 5.79
CA HIS A 198 -5.41 -11.28 4.46
C HIS A 198 -6.84 -10.94 3.97
N PRO A 199 -7.07 -9.78 3.34
CA PRO A 199 -8.38 -9.35 2.88
C PRO A 199 -9.19 -10.44 2.15
N ASP A 200 -8.56 -11.16 1.23
CA ASP A 200 -9.19 -12.23 0.44
C ASP A 200 -9.62 -13.46 1.28
N GLN A 201 -9.00 -13.66 2.44
CA GLN A 201 -9.27 -14.81 3.32
C GLN A 201 -10.20 -14.44 4.48
N MET A 202 -10.40 -13.15 4.73
CA MET A 202 -11.27 -12.68 5.80
C MET A 202 -12.74 -13.09 5.55
N ARG A 203 -13.46 -13.35 6.63
CA ARG A 203 -14.86 -13.76 6.61
C ARG A 203 -15.65 -12.92 7.60
N VAL A 204 -16.94 -12.68 7.31
CA VAL A 204 -17.85 -12.03 8.25
C VAL A 204 -17.85 -12.83 9.57
N GLY A 205 -17.71 -12.11 10.68
CA GLY A 205 -17.55 -12.63 12.03
C GLY A 205 -16.09 -12.88 12.46
N ALA A 206 -15.11 -12.81 11.55
CA ALA A 206 -13.70 -12.96 11.89
C ALA A 206 -13.06 -11.62 12.27
N VAL A 207 -12.00 -11.67 13.08
CA VAL A 207 -11.13 -10.52 13.30
C VAL A 207 -10.22 -10.34 12.09
N GLY A 208 -10.05 -9.09 11.67
CA GLY A 208 -9.06 -8.70 10.67
C GLY A 208 -8.59 -7.28 10.86
N VAL A 209 -7.80 -6.79 9.91
CA VAL A 209 -7.24 -5.44 9.91
C VAL A 209 -7.94 -4.60 8.85
N PHE A 210 -8.29 -3.38 9.22
CA PHE A 210 -8.95 -2.44 8.33
C PHE A 210 -8.33 -1.05 8.42
N ALA A 211 -8.49 -0.26 7.36
CA ALA A 211 -8.09 1.13 7.33
C ALA A 211 -9.02 1.93 6.42
N GLY A 212 -9.01 3.25 6.59
CA GLY A 212 -9.75 4.14 5.70
C GLY A 212 -9.06 4.19 4.34
N SER A 213 -9.82 4.29 3.26
CA SER A 213 -9.26 4.41 1.89
C SER A 213 -8.37 5.64 1.71
N TRP A 214 -8.57 6.65 2.55
CA TRP A 214 -7.77 7.87 2.67
C TRP A 214 -6.44 7.68 3.43
N ALA A 215 -6.25 6.56 4.13
CA ALA A 215 -5.05 6.31 4.93
C ALA A 215 -3.84 5.84 4.09
N GLY A 216 -4.04 5.55 2.80
CA GLY A 216 -2.97 5.12 1.91
C GLY A 216 -1.91 6.20 1.69
N ARG A 217 -0.63 5.86 1.91
CA ARG A 217 0.53 6.65 1.49
C ARG A 217 1.34 5.88 0.46
N THR A 218 1.85 6.55 -0.56
CA THR A 218 2.81 5.93 -1.46
C THR A 218 4.13 5.73 -0.71
N GLY A 219 4.54 4.48 -0.53
CA GLY A 219 5.84 4.15 0.05
C GLY A 219 7.01 4.43 -0.91
N PRO A 220 8.26 4.36 -0.43
CA PRO A 220 9.47 4.59 -1.25
C PRO A 220 9.59 3.71 -2.50
N LEU A 221 8.87 2.57 -2.51
CA LEU A 221 8.84 1.59 -3.59
C LEU A 221 7.50 1.60 -4.38
N GLY A 222 6.69 2.66 -4.28
CA GLY A 222 5.46 2.82 -5.06
C GLY A 222 4.24 2.03 -4.55
N LEU A 223 4.37 1.25 -3.48
CA LEU A 223 3.26 0.51 -2.86
C LEU A 223 2.44 1.42 -1.94
N ALA A 224 1.11 1.28 -2.01
CA ALA A 224 0.21 1.90 -1.05
C ALA A 224 0.44 1.30 0.36
N ARG A 225 1.01 2.09 1.26
CA ARG A 225 1.22 1.78 2.68
C ARG A 225 0.12 2.39 3.53
N VAL A 226 -0.16 1.76 4.66
CA VAL A 226 -1.13 2.24 5.63
C VAL A 226 -0.40 2.58 6.93
N PRO A 227 -0.28 3.85 7.33
CA PRO A 227 0.44 4.23 8.55
C PRO A 227 -0.11 3.53 9.81
N VAL A 228 -1.43 3.31 9.85
CA VAL A 228 -2.10 2.63 10.97
C VAL A 228 -3.22 1.75 10.43
N GLY A 229 -3.10 0.44 10.62
CA GLY A 229 -4.21 -0.50 10.53
C GLY A 229 -4.95 -0.60 11.86
N PHE A 230 -6.23 -0.92 11.82
CA PHE A 230 -7.08 -1.07 13.00
C PHE A 230 -7.60 -2.51 13.06
N ALA A 231 -7.48 -3.16 14.21
CA ALA A 231 -8.01 -4.49 14.42
C ALA A 231 -9.52 -4.40 14.71
N GLY A 232 -10.33 -5.25 14.06
CA GLY A 232 -11.77 -5.29 14.27
C GLY A 232 -12.41 -6.57 13.78
N THR A 233 -13.62 -6.85 14.29
CA THR A 233 -14.45 -7.94 13.80
C THR A 233 -15.21 -7.48 12.57
N LEU A 234 -15.01 -8.15 11.44
CA LEU A 234 -15.74 -7.85 10.21
C LEU A 234 -17.22 -8.21 10.38
N LEU A 235 -18.12 -7.24 10.21
CA LEU A 235 -19.56 -7.46 10.27
C LEU A 235 -20.20 -7.57 8.89
N GLU A 236 -19.72 -6.80 7.91
CA GLU A 236 -20.29 -6.75 6.57
C GLU A 236 -19.24 -6.30 5.54
N VAL A 237 -19.34 -6.82 4.31
CA VAL A 237 -18.60 -6.32 3.14
C VAL A 237 -19.61 -5.97 2.05
N GLY A 238 -19.60 -4.70 1.64
CA GLY A 238 -20.40 -4.18 0.55
C GLY A 238 -19.85 -4.54 -0.83
N PRO A 239 -20.66 -4.40 -1.88
CA PRO A 239 -20.30 -4.80 -3.25
C PRO A 239 -19.16 -3.97 -3.88
N ASP A 240 -18.82 -2.82 -3.30
CA ASP A 240 -17.74 -1.93 -3.71
C ASP A 240 -16.46 -2.10 -2.87
N GLY A 241 -16.42 -3.11 -1.99
CA GLY A 241 -15.28 -3.40 -1.12
C GLY A 241 -15.25 -2.59 0.18
N ARG A 242 -16.22 -1.69 0.40
CA ARG A 242 -16.43 -1.07 1.72
C ARG A 242 -16.84 -2.11 2.73
N ALA A 243 -16.40 -1.97 3.97
CA ALA A 243 -16.70 -2.91 5.03
C ALA A 243 -17.13 -2.22 6.31
N VAL A 244 -17.89 -2.96 7.12
CA VAL A 244 -18.33 -2.54 8.46
C VAL A 244 -17.59 -3.40 9.48
N PHE A 245 -16.98 -2.76 10.47
CA PHE A 245 -16.27 -3.45 11.55
C PHE A 245 -16.84 -3.10 12.91
N ALA A 246 -16.80 -4.06 13.84
CA ALA A 246 -16.90 -3.77 15.26
C ALA A 246 -15.49 -3.73 15.86
N CYS A 247 -15.16 -2.68 16.61
CA CYS A 247 -13.89 -2.57 17.32
C CYS A 247 -14.11 -2.19 18.78
N ASP A 248 -13.11 -2.45 19.63
CA ASP A 248 -13.19 -2.03 21.03
C ASP A 248 -12.93 -0.52 21.19
N ARG A 249 -13.05 -0.04 22.43
CA ARG A 249 -12.79 1.36 22.76
C ARG A 249 -11.36 1.80 22.45
N GLN A 250 -10.37 0.96 22.71
CA GLN A 250 -8.96 1.30 22.48
C GLN A 250 -8.69 1.53 20.99
N VAL A 251 -9.26 0.70 20.12
CA VAL A 251 -9.18 0.85 18.67
C VAL A 251 -9.94 2.10 18.22
N ALA A 252 -11.14 2.35 18.74
CA ALA A 252 -11.91 3.55 18.43
C ALA A 252 -11.15 4.84 18.84
N GLU A 253 -10.49 4.85 20.00
CA GLU A 253 -9.60 5.94 20.42
C GLU A 253 -8.38 6.09 19.51
N ALA A 254 -7.80 4.98 19.04
CA ALA A 254 -6.71 5.01 18.07
C ALA A 254 -7.13 5.58 16.72
N ILE A 255 -8.36 5.32 16.27
CA ILE A 255 -8.95 5.91 15.05
C ILE A 255 -9.07 7.44 15.21
N VAL A 256 -9.63 7.91 16.34
CA VAL A 256 -9.74 9.34 16.66
C VAL A 256 -8.36 10.01 16.66
N ALA A 257 -7.40 9.41 17.34
CA ALA A 257 -6.04 9.93 17.41
C ALA A 257 -5.36 9.96 16.03
N ASP A 258 -5.63 8.98 15.17
CA ASP A 258 -5.07 8.97 13.82
C ASP A 258 -5.65 10.09 12.93
N GLN A 259 -6.98 10.25 12.93
CA GLN A 259 -7.65 11.36 12.26
C GLN A 259 -7.06 12.72 12.68
N GLN A 260 -6.91 12.94 13.99
CA GLN A 260 -6.33 14.18 14.51
C GLN A 260 -4.89 14.40 14.01
N ARG A 261 -4.05 13.35 14.02
CA ARG A 261 -2.68 13.44 13.48
C ARG A 261 -2.65 13.78 11.99
N GLN A 262 -3.56 13.22 11.20
CA GLN A 262 -3.61 13.50 9.77
C GLN A 262 -4.03 14.94 9.49
N ARG A 263 -5.04 15.45 10.23
CA ARG A 263 -5.45 16.87 10.18
C ARG A 263 -4.30 17.80 10.56
N ASP A 264 -3.59 17.51 11.65
CA ASP A 264 -2.42 18.28 12.10
C ASP A 264 -1.26 18.25 11.10
N HIS A 265 -1.08 17.12 10.41
CA HIS A 265 -0.06 16.98 9.37
C HIS A 265 -0.42 17.84 8.15
N TRP A 266 -1.67 17.80 7.70
CA TRP A 266 -2.12 18.59 6.57
C TRP A 266 -2.09 20.09 6.86
N LEU A 267 -2.53 20.51 8.05
CA LEU A 267 -2.47 21.91 8.47
C LEU A 267 -1.03 22.44 8.41
N ARG A 268 -0.07 21.66 8.92
CA ARG A 268 1.35 22.02 8.84
C ARG A 268 1.86 22.10 7.41
N ALA A 269 1.42 21.18 6.53
CA ALA A 269 1.79 21.21 5.13
C ALA A 269 1.26 22.47 4.42
N LEU A 270 0.00 22.83 4.62
CA LEU A 270 -0.58 24.04 4.01
C LEU A 270 0.08 25.32 4.53
N ILE A 271 0.30 25.43 5.84
CA ILE A 271 1.02 26.57 6.44
C ILE A 271 2.44 26.67 5.86
N SER A 272 3.13 25.54 5.65
CA SER A 272 4.48 25.55 5.07
C SER A 272 4.53 26.04 3.62
N LEU A 273 3.42 25.94 2.89
CA LEU A 273 3.25 26.48 1.54
C LEU A 273 2.95 27.99 1.53
N GLY A 274 2.84 28.62 2.72
CA GLY A 274 2.58 30.05 2.87
C GLY A 274 1.09 30.42 2.80
N GLU A 275 0.20 29.42 2.89
CA GLU A 275 -1.24 29.64 2.92
C GLU A 275 -1.70 30.28 4.23
N ASP A 276 -2.80 31.02 4.16
CA ASP A 276 -3.40 31.66 5.33
C ASP A 276 -3.92 30.60 6.32
N PRO A 277 -3.55 30.66 7.62
CA PRO A 277 -3.93 29.63 8.59
C PRO A 277 -5.44 29.44 8.76
N ASP A 278 -6.25 30.50 8.64
CA ASP A 278 -7.70 30.42 8.81
C ASP A 278 -8.35 29.76 7.58
N LEU A 279 -7.84 30.06 6.38
CA LEU A 279 -8.23 29.36 5.15
C LEU A 279 -7.82 27.88 5.19
N CYS A 280 -6.64 27.55 5.73
CA CYS A 280 -6.19 26.17 5.89
C CYS A 280 -7.11 25.38 6.83
N ALA A 281 -7.49 25.97 7.97
CA ALA A 281 -8.38 25.34 8.92
C ALA A 281 -9.75 25.06 8.29
N ALA A 282 -10.32 26.03 7.56
CA ALA A 282 -11.59 25.84 6.85
C ALA A 282 -11.50 24.74 5.77
N ALA A 283 -10.39 24.68 5.02
CA ALA A 283 -10.18 23.64 4.01
C ALA A 283 -10.12 22.23 4.63
N ILE A 284 -9.52 22.09 5.82
CA ILE A 284 -9.45 20.81 6.53
C ILE A 284 -10.83 20.38 7.04
N GLU A 285 -11.64 21.28 7.61
CA GLU A 285 -13.00 20.95 8.02
C GLU A 285 -13.89 20.53 6.84
N GLN A 286 -13.65 21.09 5.66
CA GLN A 286 -14.35 20.73 4.43
C GLN A 286 -13.84 19.44 3.77
N SER A 287 -12.69 18.93 4.21
CA SER A 287 -12.06 17.75 3.60
C SER A 287 -12.09 16.52 4.50
N TYR A 288 -12.16 16.71 5.82
CA TYR A 288 -12.21 15.64 6.81
C TYR A 288 -13.30 15.88 7.85
N ALA A 289 -14.13 14.85 8.07
CA ALA A 289 -15.07 14.84 9.18
C ALA A 289 -14.33 14.99 10.52
N THR A 290 -14.92 15.73 11.45
CA THR A 290 -14.37 15.85 12.81
C THR A 290 -14.85 14.69 13.66
N VAL A 291 -13.91 13.96 14.26
CA VAL A 291 -14.24 12.79 15.09
C VAL A 291 -13.68 12.94 16.49
N ARG A 292 -14.54 12.69 17.47
CA ARG A 292 -14.24 12.87 18.89
C ARG A 292 -15.12 11.97 19.75
N PHE A 293 -14.71 11.77 20.99
CA PHE A 293 -15.58 11.21 22.01
C PHE A 293 -16.39 12.31 22.71
N ASP A 294 -17.66 12.00 22.97
CA ASP A 294 -18.53 12.70 23.91
C ASP A 294 -18.93 11.70 25.00
N GLY A 295 -18.13 11.65 26.07
CA GLY A 295 -18.22 10.60 27.08
C GLY A 295 -17.87 9.22 26.51
N ALA A 296 -18.88 8.35 26.39
CA ALA A 296 -18.73 7.02 25.80
C ALA A 296 -19.12 6.97 24.32
N THR A 297 -19.82 7.98 23.82
CA THR A 297 -20.32 8.03 22.45
C THR A 297 -19.23 8.54 21.51
N LEU A 298 -18.97 7.83 20.43
CA LEU A 298 -18.15 8.31 19.33
C LEU A 298 -19.00 9.22 18.45
N VAL A 299 -18.59 10.48 18.31
CA VAL A 299 -19.29 11.50 17.53
C VAL A 299 -18.48 11.81 16.27
N ILE A 300 -19.13 11.65 15.13
CA ILE A 300 -18.60 11.98 13.81
C ILE A 300 -19.43 13.15 13.27
N ASP A 301 -18.78 14.29 13.12
CA ASP A 301 -19.38 15.51 12.60
C ASP A 301 -18.99 15.70 11.14
N GLU A 302 -19.96 15.49 10.25
CA GLU A 302 -19.81 15.59 8.79
C GLU A 302 -20.47 16.88 8.26
N THR A 303 -20.93 17.77 9.14
CA THR A 303 -21.69 18.98 8.76
C THR A 303 -20.90 19.97 7.92
N SER A 304 -19.57 19.92 7.98
CA SER A 304 -18.69 20.79 7.22
C SER A 304 -18.28 20.23 5.86
N LEU A 305 -18.62 18.96 5.56
CA LEU A 305 -18.21 18.31 4.32
C LEU A 305 -19.12 18.69 3.15
N PRO A 306 -18.56 18.97 1.96
CA PRO A 306 -19.33 19.22 0.76
C PRO A 306 -20.03 17.93 0.32
N ASP A 307 -21.24 18.08 -0.21
CA ASP A 307 -22.06 16.99 -0.80
C ASP A 307 -22.49 15.85 0.15
N VAL A 308 -22.20 15.98 1.45
CA VAL A 308 -22.76 15.11 2.50
C VAL A 308 -23.94 15.85 3.13
N PRO A 309 -25.09 15.19 3.38
CA PRO A 309 -26.15 15.82 4.17
C PRO A 309 -25.58 16.30 5.51
N GLU A 310 -26.05 17.44 6.05
CA GLU A 310 -25.62 17.94 7.37
C GLU A 310 -25.94 16.89 8.45
N THR A 311 -25.00 15.98 8.69
CA THR A 311 -25.22 14.79 9.49
C THR A 311 -24.21 14.76 10.63
N VAL A 312 -24.71 14.56 11.84
CA VAL A 312 -23.88 14.23 13.00
C VAL A 312 -24.19 12.78 13.36
N THR A 313 -23.26 11.89 13.08
CA THR A 313 -23.37 10.47 13.39
C THR A 313 -22.90 10.23 14.82
N ARG A 314 -23.71 9.51 15.59
CA ARG A 314 -23.41 9.12 16.97
C ARG A 314 -23.39 7.60 17.08
N ILE A 315 -22.26 7.07 17.50
CA ILE A 315 -22.03 5.64 17.66
C ILE A 315 -21.82 5.37 19.15
N ASP A 316 -22.85 4.83 19.78
CA ASP A 316 -22.75 4.31 21.14
C ASP A 316 -22.12 2.91 21.13
N PRO A 317 -21.37 2.55 22.18
CA PRO A 317 -20.90 1.17 22.31
C PRO A 317 -22.09 0.22 22.49
N ASP A 318 -21.97 -0.99 21.93
CA ASP A 318 -22.93 -2.06 22.15
C ASP A 318 -22.83 -2.64 23.59
N LEU A 319 -23.60 -3.70 23.86
CA LEU A 319 -23.62 -4.36 25.17
C LEU A 319 -22.27 -4.95 25.58
N ASP A 320 -21.41 -5.25 24.61
CA ASP A 320 -20.06 -5.78 24.82
C ASP A 320 -19.00 -4.67 24.84
N GLY A 321 -19.41 -3.39 24.79
CA GLY A 321 -18.52 -2.24 24.79
C GLY A 321 -17.87 -1.94 23.43
N ARG A 322 -18.39 -2.52 22.34
CA ARG A 322 -17.81 -2.40 20.99
C ARG A 322 -18.49 -1.32 20.18
N TYR A 323 -17.71 -0.65 19.35
CA TYR A 323 -18.14 0.40 18.44
C TYR A 323 -18.28 -0.17 17.04
N VAL A 324 -19.48 -0.05 16.45
CA VAL A 324 -19.71 -0.42 15.05
C VAL A 324 -19.28 0.75 14.17
N VAL A 325 -18.10 0.66 13.59
CA VAL A 325 -17.58 1.62 12.64
C VAL A 325 -18.04 1.22 11.24
N MET A 326 -18.91 2.06 10.65
CA MET A 326 -19.62 1.76 9.41
C MET A 326 -19.25 2.70 8.27
N GLY A 327 -19.44 2.20 7.05
CA GLY A 327 -19.19 2.91 5.80
C GLY A 327 -20.17 4.04 5.56
N GLY A 328 -19.65 5.27 5.58
CA GLY A 328 -20.28 6.51 5.13
C GLY A 328 -19.27 7.28 4.27
N VAL A 329 -18.93 8.51 4.67
CA VAL A 329 -17.71 9.20 4.17
C VAL A 329 -16.45 8.40 4.52
N TRP A 330 -16.55 7.56 5.56
CA TRP A 330 -15.48 6.70 6.03
C TRP A 330 -15.53 5.37 5.28
N ASP A 331 -14.94 5.38 4.08
CA ASP A 331 -14.71 4.20 3.23
C ASP A 331 -13.66 3.30 3.89
N TRP A 332 -14.12 2.52 4.87
CA TRP A 332 -13.34 1.49 5.55
C TRP A 332 -13.17 0.28 4.65
N ARG A 333 -11.94 -0.24 4.58
CA ARG A 333 -11.62 -1.42 3.78
C ARG A 333 -10.79 -2.41 4.59
N PRO A 334 -11.00 -3.72 4.36
CA PRO A 334 -10.01 -4.73 4.72
C PRO A 334 -8.65 -4.35 4.13
N VAL A 335 -7.59 -4.40 4.94
CA VAL A 335 -6.22 -4.20 4.47
C VAL A 335 -5.34 -5.34 4.93
N ASP A 336 -4.36 -5.69 4.10
CA ASP A 336 -3.36 -6.67 4.50
C ASP A 336 -2.54 -6.10 5.68
N PRO A 337 -2.48 -6.79 6.84
CA PRO A 337 -1.63 -6.41 7.96
C PRO A 337 -0.19 -6.07 7.56
N GLN A 338 0.32 -6.69 6.49
CA GLN A 338 1.67 -6.50 5.96
C GLN A 338 1.91 -5.12 5.33
N LEU A 339 0.83 -4.44 4.93
CA LEU A 339 0.87 -3.08 4.39
C LEU A 339 0.80 -2.02 5.50
N CYS A 340 0.56 -2.42 6.74
CA CYS A 340 0.47 -1.52 7.88
C CYS A 340 1.83 -1.26 8.52
N ASP A 341 2.17 0.00 8.78
CA ASP A 341 3.37 0.35 9.56
C ASP A 341 3.21 -0.03 11.04
N ARG A 342 1.97 0.05 11.55
CA ARG A 342 1.56 -0.49 12.85
C ARG A 342 0.08 -0.88 12.83
N ILE A 343 -0.31 -1.76 13.74
CA ILE A 343 -1.70 -2.14 13.96
C ILE A 343 -2.12 -1.67 15.35
N ALA A 344 -3.29 -1.02 15.44
CA ALA A 344 -3.92 -0.66 16.70
C ALA A 344 -5.00 -1.69 17.06
N GLY A 345 -4.91 -2.23 18.28
CA GLY A 345 -5.80 -3.27 18.79
C GLY A 345 -5.19 -4.67 18.72
N ASP A 346 -5.82 -5.60 19.42
CA ASP A 346 -5.35 -6.98 19.51
C ASP A 346 -5.85 -7.78 18.30
N VAL A 347 -4.90 -8.40 17.60
CA VAL A 347 -5.22 -9.36 16.56
C VAL A 347 -4.99 -10.75 17.12
N PRO A 348 -6.02 -11.62 17.16
CA PRO A 348 -5.88 -12.93 17.75
C PRO A 348 -4.86 -13.77 16.96
N ALA A 349 -4.01 -14.49 17.69
CA ALA A 349 -3.16 -15.53 17.12
C ALA A 349 -4.04 -16.53 16.34
N PRO A 350 -3.52 -17.16 15.27
CA PRO A 350 -4.25 -18.20 14.56
C PRO A 350 -4.68 -19.24 15.58
N SER A 351 -5.98 -19.52 15.62
CA SER A 351 -6.50 -20.56 16.49
C SER A 351 -5.80 -21.86 16.09
N GLY A 352 -4.84 -22.28 16.91
CA GLY A 352 -4.24 -23.59 16.79
C GLY A 352 -5.38 -24.58 16.74
N ARG A 353 -5.38 -25.45 15.74
CA ARG A 353 -6.16 -26.69 15.79
C ARG A 353 -5.90 -27.28 17.18
N HIS A 354 -6.91 -27.26 18.03
CA HIS A 354 -6.95 -28.17 19.16
C HIS A 354 -7.04 -29.56 18.53
N ASP A 355 -5.87 -30.17 18.29
CA ASP A 355 -5.75 -31.61 18.12
C ASP A 355 -6.20 -32.24 19.43
N SER A 356 -7.50 -32.42 19.51
CA SER A 356 -8.15 -33.34 20.42
C SER A 356 -7.89 -34.74 19.89
N CYS A 357 -6.65 -35.20 20.01
CA CYS A 357 -6.37 -36.63 20.03
C CYS A 357 -6.86 -37.17 21.37
N ARG A 358 -8.00 -37.87 21.31
CA ARG A 358 -8.29 -39.01 22.18
C ARG A 358 -7.75 -40.27 21.54
#